data_AF-A0A4R5LYX8-F1
#
_entry.id   AF-A0A4R5LYX8-F1
#
_cell.length_a   1.000
_cell.length_b   1.000
_cell.length_c   1.000
_cell.angle_alpha   90.00
_cell.angle_beta   90.00
_cell.angle_gamma   90.00
#
_symmetry.space_group_name_H-M   'P 1'
#
loop_
_entity.id
_entity.type
_entity.pdbx_description
1 polymer ?
#
loop_
_entity_poly.entity_id
_entity_poly.type
_entity_poly.pdbx_seq_one_letter_code
_entity_poly.pdbx_strand_id
1 'polypeptide(L)'
;MHPRHFVAAALLALSYSANSQSPAGQIPSAQDAPVIDYRAGVAPVQAVPLALSLDDALGIAASSNPVLRSAVARADASAGAFIQAGARPNPNLSLLQEGFGGQERTSTALVEQTIELGGKRRARLDVASYGRQAALASLDGQAAQLRAAVITAFYDRLAAQRQMQVAQESADTALRSADMADKRARAGKISPVESTKARVAAADAQIALATARTQATLALEKLANVTGSPDVRGRTVTGDLDALPEIEPLSSLQSRLDESPLSRAAQAEVLRSNALVSVEKARRIPDITISAGMKRVITSGIPGNQAVVGVSIPLPLFDTNKGAILEASHNAEKASADLDSETARLRLELAQSWSSYENAVQEARQLKDDVLPAARQTLEAMLRGFQLGKFSFLEVLDAQRTLFQGQSQYVKVLSTAHQAYADIGRLIGTPLVADRASATRLN
;
A
#
# COMPACT_ATOMS: atom_id res chain seq x y z
N MET A 1 -68.72 -0.77 -55.16
CA MET A 1 -69.27 0.43 -54.50
C MET A 1 -69.82 0.02 -53.14
N HIS A 2 -69.48 0.75 -52.08
CA HIS A 2 -69.87 0.64 -50.65
C HIS A 2 -71.33 0.17 -50.33
N PRO A 3 -71.71 -0.22 -49.07
CA PRO A 3 -71.04 -0.03 -47.75
C PRO A 3 -71.21 -1.13 -46.62
N ARG A 4 -70.61 -0.83 -45.43
CA ARG A 4 -70.90 -1.22 -43.99
C ARG A 4 -70.22 -2.50 -43.39
N HIS A 5 -69.59 -2.54 -42.18
CA HIS A 5 -69.41 -1.60 -41.05
C HIS A 5 -68.33 -2.06 -39.99
N PHE A 6 -67.89 -1.09 -39.16
CA PHE A 6 -67.27 -1.09 -37.81
C PHE A 6 -65.74 -0.92 -37.58
N VAL A 7 -65.40 0.19 -36.91
CA VAL A 7 -64.09 0.66 -36.39
C VAL A 7 -64.33 1.35 -35.03
N ALA A 8 -63.42 1.20 -34.06
CA ALA A 8 -63.02 2.26 -33.11
C ALA A 8 -61.84 1.81 -32.22
N ALA A 9 -60.88 2.73 -32.01
CA ALA A 9 -59.72 2.58 -31.14
C ALA A 9 -59.54 3.84 -30.27
N ALA A 10 -58.86 3.64 -29.13
CA ALA A 10 -58.02 4.56 -28.35
C ALA A 10 -58.60 5.56 -27.32
N LEU A 11 -57.87 5.61 -26.19
CA LEU A 11 -57.53 6.71 -25.27
C LEU A 11 -58.62 7.32 -24.38
N LEU A 12 -58.32 7.37 -23.07
CA LEU A 12 -58.82 8.42 -22.17
C LEU A 12 -57.82 8.68 -21.03
N ALA A 13 -57.23 9.87 -21.06
CA ALA A 13 -56.64 10.55 -19.93
C ALA A 13 -57.74 11.30 -19.17
N LEU A 14 -57.58 11.49 -17.86
CA LEU A 14 -58.33 12.48 -17.08
C LEU A 14 -57.35 13.18 -16.14
N SER A 15 -57.03 14.42 -16.50
CA SER A 15 -56.54 15.47 -15.62
C SER A 15 -57.74 16.30 -15.17
N TYR A 16 -57.84 16.66 -13.88
CA TYR A 16 -58.33 17.99 -13.48
C TYR A 16 -58.02 18.32 -12.01
N SER A 17 -57.39 19.49 -11.86
CA SER A 17 -57.54 20.54 -10.85
C SER A 17 -57.04 20.40 -9.41
N ALA A 18 -56.07 21.26 -9.11
CA ALA A 18 -55.80 21.81 -7.79
C ALA A 18 -57.01 22.61 -7.28
N ASN A 19 -57.39 22.36 -6.03
CA ASN A 19 -57.94 23.39 -5.16
C ASN A 19 -57.53 23.12 -3.71
N SER A 20 -57.02 24.17 -3.08
CA SER A 20 -56.56 24.24 -1.71
C SER A 20 -57.70 24.18 -0.70
N GLN A 21 -57.58 23.34 0.34
CA GLN A 21 -58.11 23.60 1.68
C GLN A 21 -57.55 22.59 2.69
N SER A 22 -56.79 23.10 3.64
CA SER A 22 -56.23 22.37 4.78
C SER A 22 -57.31 21.88 5.74
N PRO A 23 -57.19 20.68 6.33
CA PRO A 23 -57.76 20.40 7.64
C PRO A 23 -56.67 20.54 8.70
N ALA A 24 -56.92 21.43 9.65
CA ALA A 24 -56.18 21.57 10.88
C ALA A 24 -56.24 20.24 11.67
N GLY A 25 -55.09 19.60 11.84
CA GLY A 25 -54.87 18.47 12.75
C GLY A 25 -53.78 18.86 13.75
N GLN A 26 -54.12 18.83 15.03
CA GLN A 26 -53.39 19.39 16.16
C GLN A 26 -51.94 18.93 16.28
N ILE A 27 -51.06 19.89 16.57
CA ILE A 27 -49.67 19.69 17.03
C ILE A 27 -49.71 19.24 18.50
N PRO A 28 -49.11 18.09 18.88
CA PRO A 28 -48.86 17.79 20.29
C PRO A 28 -47.81 18.74 20.85
N SER A 29 -48.13 19.33 22.00
CA SER A 29 -47.35 20.30 22.75
C SER A 29 -45.93 19.82 23.06
N ALA A 30 -44.97 20.72 22.85
CA ALA A 30 -43.59 20.57 23.27
C ALA A 30 -43.47 20.75 24.79
N GLN A 31 -43.44 19.66 25.54
CA GLN A 31 -42.94 19.54 26.91
C GLN A 31 -42.71 18.04 27.14
N ASP A 32 -41.49 17.66 27.51
CA ASP A 32 -40.98 16.28 27.72
C ASP A 32 -40.13 15.64 26.61
N ALA A 33 -39.33 16.44 25.89
CA ALA A 33 -38.11 15.91 25.28
C ALA A 33 -36.92 16.10 26.26
N PRO A 34 -36.12 15.06 26.57
CA PRO A 34 -34.94 15.21 27.39
C PRO A 34 -33.97 16.17 26.70
N VAL A 35 -33.59 17.24 27.40
CA VAL A 35 -32.51 18.14 26.98
C VAL A 35 -31.23 17.32 27.00
N ILE A 36 -30.81 16.79 25.86
CA ILE A 36 -29.43 16.33 25.69
C ILE A 36 -28.58 17.59 25.64
N ASP A 37 -27.93 17.88 26.77
CA ASP A 37 -26.93 18.93 26.89
C ASP A 37 -25.79 18.62 25.90
N TYR A 38 -25.81 19.31 24.75
CA TYR A 38 -24.72 19.28 23.76
C TYR A 38 -23.54 20.13 24.24
N ARG A 39 -23.21 20.10 25.54
CA ARG A 39 -21.86 20.36 26.03
C ARG A 39 -21.05 19.08 25.90
N ALA A 40 -20.91 18.60 24.67
CA ALA A 40 -19.80 17.75 24.32
C ALA A 40 -18.55 18.60 24.57
N GLY A 41 -17.82 18.24 25.63
CA GLY A 41 -16.51 18.81 25.90
C GLY A 41 -15.72 18.79 24.60
N VAL A 42 -15.27 19.97 24.17
CA VAL A 42 -14.19 20.07 23.20
C VAL A 42 -13.05 19.31 23.84
N ALA A 43 -12.87 18.05 23.45
CA ALA A 43 -11.67 17.30 23.81
C ALA A 43 -10.51 18.24 23.45
N PRO A 44 -9.58 18.51 24.38
CA PRO A 44 -8.49 19.42 24.09
C PRO A 44 -7.83 18.90 22.81
N VAL A 45 -7.80 19.75 21.78
CA VAL A 45 -7.00 19.51 20.58
C VAL A 45 -5.60 19.27 21.12
N GLN A 46 -5.19 18.00 21.19
CA GLN A 46 -3.84 17.67 21.64
C GLN A 46 -2.92 18.39 20.68
N ALA A 47 -2.16 19.35 21.20
CA ALA A 47 -1.21 20.09 20.40
C ALA A 47 -0.33 19.05 19.72
N VAL A 48 -0.38 19.00 18.38
CA VAL A 48 0.46 18.07 17.61
C VAL A 48 1.89 18.30 18.08
N PRO A 49 2.56 17.27 18.63
CA PRO A 49 3.89 17.45 19.17
C PRO A 49 4.80 18.04 18.08
N LEU A 50 5.50 19.12 18.41
CA LEU A 50 6.39 19.79 17.45
C LEU A 50 7.49 18.83 16.94
N ALA A 51 7.84 17.81 17.75
CA ALA A 51 8.77 16.75 17.39
C ALA A 51 8.04 15.56 16.74
N LEU A 52 8.63 14.97 15.71
CA LEU A 52 8.14 13.77 15.02
C LEU A 52 9.14 12.63 15.22
N SER A 53 8.75 11.62 15.99
CA SER A 53 9.51 10.37 16.17
C SER A 53 9.22 9.36 15.06
N LEU A 54 9.99 8.27 15.01
CA LEU A 54 9.75 7.18 14.05
C LEU A 54 8.39 6.52 14.30
N ASP A 55 8.05 6.27 15.57
CA ASP A 55 6.78 5.66 15.95
C ASP A 55 5.58 6.55 15.55
N ASP A 56 5.70 7.87 15.70
CA ASP A 56 4.70 8.81 15.22
C ASP A 56 4.53 8.73 13.69
N ALA A 57 5.63 8.69 12.94
CA ALA A 57 5.60 8.62 11.48
C ALA A 57 4.96 7.30 11.01
N LEU A 58 5.24 6.18 11.68
CA LEU A 58 4.62 4.89 11.42
C LEU A 58 3.12 4.90 11.74
N GLY A 59 2.73 5.49 12.87
CA GLY A 59 1.32 5.62 13.26
C GLY A 59 0.51 6.52 12.31
N ILE A 60 1.10 7.63 11.85
CA ILE A 60 0.51 8.46 10.79
C ILE A 60 0.35 7.63 9.52
N ALA A 61 1.42 6.97 9.04
CA ALA A 61 1.35 6.15 7.84
C ALA A 61 0.28 5.06 7.91
N ALA A 62 0.14 4.39 9.05
CA ALA A 62 -0.87 3.35 9.25
C ALA A 62 -2.31 3.87 9.16
N SER A 63 -2.56 5.12 9.55
CA SER A 63 -3.90 5.71 9.59
C SER A 63 -4.27 6.52 8.34
N SER A 64 -3.31 7.17 7.68
CA SER A 64 -3.57 8.09 6.57
C SER A 64 -3.21 7.56 5.18
N ASN A 65 -2.30 6.57 5.07
CA ASN A 65 -1.71 6.25 3.78
C ASN A 65 -2.72 5.61 2.79
N PRO A 66 -2.88 6.20 1.57
CA PRO A 66 -3.84 5.71 0.59
C PRO A 66 -3.49 4.36 -0.06
N VAL A 67 -2.19 3.99 -0.12
CA VAL A 67 -1.76 2.67 -0.62
C VAL A 67 -2.25 1.59 0.33
N LEU A 68 -2.09 1.78 1.65
CA LEU A 68 -2.58 0.82 2.64
C LEU A 68 -4.11 0.72 2.62
N ARG A 69 -4.82 1.85 2.53
CA ARG A 69 -6.29 1.87 2.42
C ARG A 69 -6.78 1.13 1.16
N SER A 70 -6.08 1.26 0.04
CA SER A 70 -6.35 0.50 -1.20
C SER A 70 -6.12 -1.00 -1.00
N ALA A 71 -5.04 -1.38 -0.29
CA ALA A 71 -4.75 -2.75 0.07
C ALA A 71 -5.85 -3.39 0.93
N VAL A 72 -6.31 -2.66 1.95
CA VAL A 72 -7.42 -3.09 2.82
C VAL A 72 -8.70 -3.28 2.02
N ALA A 73 -9.08 -2.31 1.19
CA ALA A 73 -10.27 -2.42 0.34
C ALA A 73 -10.22 -3.63 -0.61
N ARG A 74 -9.03 -3.97 -1.13
CA ARG A 74 -8.83 -5.18 -1.96
C ARG A 74 -9.01 -6.47 -1.13
N ALA A 75 -8.48 -6.49 0.09
CA ALA A 75 -8.69 -7.62 1.00
C ALA A 75 -10.18 -7.77 1.36
N ASP A 76 -10.88 -6.68 1.64
CA ASP A 76 -12.32 -6.69 1.93
C ASP A 76 -13.16 -7.15 0.72
N ALA A 77 -12.80 -6.71 -0.49
CA ALA A 77 -13.44 -7.16 -1.72
C ALA A 77 -13.36 -8.69 -1.91
N SER A 78 -12.30 -9.33 -1.40
CA SER A 78 -12.18 -10.80 -1.44
C SER A 78 -13.27 -11.52 -0.61
N ALA A 79 -13.81 -10.88 0.43
CA ALA A 79 -14.95 -11.41 1.18
C ALA A 79 -16.22 -11.39 0.33
N GLY A 80 -16.42 -10.33 -0.47
CA GLY A 80 -17.50 -10.26 -1.46
C GLY A 80 -17.40 -11.36 -2.52
N ALA A 81 -16.19 -11.63 -3.02
CA ALA A 81 -15.95 -12.73 -3.96
C ALA A 81 -16.26 -14.10 -3.33
N PHE A 82 -15.93 -14.30 -2.05
CA PHE A 82 -16.27 -15.52 -1.32
C PHE A 82 -17.79 -15.71 -1.15
N ILE A 83 -18.52 -14.64 -0.81
CA ILE A 83 -20.00 -14.67 -0.73
C ILE A 83 -20.58 -15.05 -2.10
N GLN A 84 -20.11 -14.39 -3.18
CA GLN A 84 -20.61 -14.65 -4.53
C GLN A 84 -20.28 -16.08 -5.00
N ALA A 85 -19.11 -16.61 -4.68
CA ALA A 85 -18.73 -17.99 -5.01
C ALA A 85 -19.66 -19.03 -4.35
N GLY A 86 -20.17 -18.70 -3.16
CA GLY A 86 -21.11 -19.51 -2.39
C GLY A 86 -22.57 -19.38 -2.80
N ALA A 87 -22.92 -18.44 -3.69
CA ALA A 87 -24.28 -18.27 -4.19
C ALA A 87 -24.73 -19.49 -5.00
N ARG A 88 -26.03 -19.79 -4.94
CA ARG A 88 -26.68 -20.79 -5.79
C ARG A 88 -27.32 -20.08 -6.99
N PRO A 89 -27.54 -20.77 -8.12
CA PRO A 89 -28.29 -20.19 -9.24
C PRO A 89 -29.67 -19.74 -8.79
N ASN A 90 -30.06 -18.53 -9.18
CA ASN A 90 -31.40 -18.04 -8.98
C ASN A 90 -32.39 -18.83 -9.87
N PRO A 91 -33.65 -18.96 -9.44
CA PRO A 91 -34.69 -19.47 -10.32
C PRO A 91 -34.99 -18.48 -11.44
N ASN A 92 -35.43 -19.00 -12.58
CA ASN A 92 -35.94 -18.22 -13.71
C ASN A 92 -37.46 -18.35 -13.79
N LEU A 93 -38.15 -17.25 -14.06
CA LEU A 93 -39.57 -17.25 -14.42
C LEU A 93 -39.69 -17.11 -15.94
N SER A 94 -40.25 -18.12 -16.59
CA SER A 94 -40.52 -18.13 -18.03
C SER A 94 -42.01 -17.94 -18.27
N LEU A 95 -42.36 -16.88 -19.01
CA LEU A 95 -43.72 -16.59 -19.43
C LEU A 95 -43.77 -16.64 -20.95
N LEU A 96 -44.56 -17.56 -21.50
CA LEU A 96 -44.68 -17.76 -22.93
C LEU A 96 -46.14 -17.64 -23.37
N GLN A 97 -46.37 -16.87 -24.42
CA GLN A 97 -47.68 -16.73 -25.05
C GLN A 97 -47.56 -17.13 -26.52
N GLU A 98 -48.39 -18.10 -26.92
CA GLU A 98 -48.42 -18.66 -28.27
C GLU A 98 -49.83 -18.54 -28.86
N GLY A 99 -49.94 -18.62 -30.18
CA GLY A 99 -51.22 -18.63 -30.90
C GLY A 99 -51.82 -17.25 -31.20
N PHE A 100 -50.99 -16.21 -31.36
CA PHE A 100 -51.48 -14.89 -31.78
C PHE A 100 -52.21 -14.96 -33.13
N GLY A 101 -53.47 -14.51 -33.17
CA GLY A 101 -54.30 -14.50 -34.39
C GLY A 101 -54.93 -15.86 -34.77
N GLY A 102 -54.67 -16.93 -34.01
CA GLY A 102 -55.29 -18.24 -34.19
C GLY A 102 -56.57 -18.42 -33.36
N GLN A 103 -57.30 -19.52 -33.61
CA GLN A 103 -58.43 -19.92 -32.76
C GLN A 103 -58.02 -20.56 -31.43
N GLU A 104 -56.76 -20.96 -31.31
CA GLU A 104 -56.18 -21.48 -30.09
C GLU A 104 -55.11 -20.53 -29.57
N ARG A 105 -55.21 -20.18 -28.28
CA ARG A 105 -54.24 -19.33 -27.58
C ARG A 105 -53.71 -20.06 -26.36
N THR A 106 -52.39 -20.19 -26.28
CA THR A 106 -51.71 -20.92 -25.20
C THR A 106 -50.85 -19.97 -24.37
N SER A 107 -51.10 -19.90 -23.07
CA SER A 107 -50.32 -19.13 -22.11
C SER A 107 -49.63 -20.10 -21.14
N THR A 108 -48.31 -20.06 -21.07
CA THR A 108 -47.50 -20.93 -20.22
C THR A 108 -46.70 -20.08 -19.24
N ALA A 109 -46.73 -20.45 -17.97
CA ALA A 109 -45.89 -19.87 -16.92
C ALA A 109 -45.12 -21.00 -16.23
N LEU A 110 -43.80 -20.92 -16.23
CA LEU A 110 -42.88 -21.91 -15.66
C LEU A 110 -41.89 -21.24 -14.72
N VAL A 111 -41.66 -21.86 -13.57
CA VAL A 111 -40.50 -21.55 -12.73
C VAL A 111 -39.45 -22.64 -12.97
N GLU A 112 -38.24 -22.24 -13.31
CA GLU A 112 -37.12 -23.11 -13.63
C GLU A 112 -36.02 -22.92 -12.57
N GLN A 113 -35.56 -24.00 -11.97
CA GLN A 113 -34.45 -23.97 -11.02
C GLN A 113 -33.33 -24.86 -11.52
N THR A 114 -32.17 -24.26 -11.76
CA THR A 114 -30.94 -25.00 -12.06
C THR A 114 -30.34 -25.53 -10.76
N ILE A 115 -30.06 -26.83 -10.72
CA ILE A 115 -29.38 -27.52 -9.64
C ILE A 115 -27.95 -27.80 -10.10
N GLU A 116 -26.98 -27.15 -9.45
CA GLU A 116 -25.57 -27.35 -9.76
C GLU A 116 -25.11 -28.74 -9.28
N LEU A 117 -24.55 -29.52 -10.21
CA LEU A 117 -23.98 -30.83 -9.92
C LEU A 117 -22.44 -30.79 -9.94
N GLY A 118 -21.81 -31.91 -9.57
CA GLY A 118 -20.36 -32.08 -9.70
C GLY A 118 -19.50 -31.25 -8.75
N GLY A 119 -20.08 -30.71 -7.69
CA GLY A 119 -19.34 -29.95 -6.68
C GLY A 119 -18.87 -28.57 -7.14
N LYS A 120 -19.43 -28.01 -8.23
CA LYS A 120 -19.07 -26.70 -8.80
C LYS A 120 -19.03 -25.59 -7.75
N ARG A 121 -20.07 -25.51 -6.90
CA ARG A 121 -20.14 -24.55 -5.80
C ARG A 121 -18.98 -24.70 -4.82
N ARG A 122 -18.61 -25.93 -4.45
CA ARG A 122 -17.49 -26.18 -3.54
C ARG A 122 -16.16 -25.76 -4.17
N ALA A 123 -15.95 -26.10 -5.44
CA ALA A 123 -14.76 -25.70 -6.17
C ALA A 123 -14.63 -24.16 -6.29
N ARG A 124 -15.74 -23.44 -6.57
CA ARG A 124 -15.76 -21.97 -6.55
C ARG A 124 -15.40 -21.41 -5.17
N LEU A 125 -15.93 -22.00 -4.10
CA LEU A 125 -15.62 -21.60 -2.73
C LEU A 125 -14.14 -21.81 -2.39
N ASP A 126 -13.55 -22.93 -2.81
CA ASP A 126 -12.13 -23.20 -2.57
C ASP A 126 -11.25 -22.17 -3.28
N VAL A 127 -11.54 -21.85 -4.56
CA VAL A 127 -10.85 -20.75 -5.29
C VAL A 127 -10.98 -19.41 -4.57
N ALA A 128 -12.19 -19.04 -4.13
CA ALA A 128 -12.39 -17.78 -3.42
C ALA A 128 -11.70 -17.76 -2.05
N SER A 129 -11.60 -18.91 -1.36
CA SER A 129 -10.93 -19.02 -0.07
C SER A 129 -9.42 -18.80 -0.20
N TYR A 130 -8.76 -19.44 -1.17
CA TYR A 130 -7.34 -19.24 -1.43
C TYR A 130 -7.06 -17.85 -2.02
N GLY A 131 -7.97 -17.32 -2.85
CA GLY A 131 -7.90 -15.93 -3.30
C GLY A 131 -7.96 -14.92 -2.14
N ARG A 132 -8.77 -15.18 -1.12
CA ARG A 132 -8.80 -14.38 0.11
C ARG A 132 -7.51 -14.52 0.92
N GLN A 133 -6.95 -15.72 1.05
CA GLN A 133 -5.66 -15.92 1.71
C GLN A 133 -4.54 -15.15 1.00
N ALA A 134 -4.49 -15.20 -0.34
CA ALA A 134 -3.53 -14.44 -1.13
C ALA A 134 -3.72 -12.93 -0.95
N ALA A 135 -4.97 -12.44 -0.91
CA ALA A 135 -5.28 -11.03 -0.71
C ALA A 135 -4.85 -10.51 0.67
N LEU A 136 -5.06 -11.31 1.72
CA LEU A 136 -4.63 -10.99 3.09
C LEU A 136 -3.11 -11.01 3.23
N ALA A 137 -2.44 -12.03 2.69
CA ALA A 137 -0.97 -12.08 2.68
C ALA A 137 -0.36 -10.91 1.86
N SER A 138 -1.01 -10.52 0.76
CA SER A 138 -0.61 -9.33 -0.01
C SER A 138 -0.81 -8.02 0.77
N LEU A 139 -1.86 -7.92 1.59
CA LEU A 139 -2.07 -6.78 2.49
C LEU A 139 -0.93 -6.70 3.53
N ASP A 140 -0.59 -7.83 4.17
CA ASP A 140 0.53 -7.90 5.12
C ASP A 140 1.85 -7.48 4.44
N GLY A 141 2.09 -7.93 3.21
CA GLY A 141 3.26 -7.54 2.41
C GLY A 141 3.30 -6.05 2.07
N GLN A 142 2.14 -5.45 1.72
CA GLN A 142 2.03 -4.01 1.47
C GLN A 142 2.23 -3.19 2.76
N ALA A 143 1.76 -3.68 3.90
CA ALA A 143 2.00 -3.07 5.19
C ALA A 143 3.50 -3.09 5.56
N ALA A 144 4.18 -4.23 5.36
CA ALA A 144 5.62 -4.36 5.58
C ALA A 144 6.44 -3.46 4.63
N GLN A 145 6.03 -3.37 3.36
CA GLN A 145 6.62 -2.45 2.38
C GLN A 145 6.47 -0.99 2.81
N LEU A 146 5.27 -0.58 3.25
CA LEU A 146 5.01 0.78 3.72
C LEU A 146 5.84 1.09 4.96
N ARG A 147 5.91 0.16 5.92
CA ARG A 147 6.77 0.28 7.11
C ARG A 147 8.21 0.56 6.72
N ALA A 148 8.78 -0.23 5.81
CA ALA A 148 10.16 -0.04 5.36
C ALA A 148 10.36 1.29 4.65
N ALA A 149 9.42 1.69 3.78
CA ALA A 149 9.49 2.99 3.11
C ALA A 149 9.46 4.16 4.10
N VAL A 150 8.65 4.09 5.16
CA VAL A 150 8.60 5.12 6.21
C VAL A 150 9.92 5.17 6.97
N ILE A 151 10.47 4.03 7.39
CA ILE A 151 11.76 3.96 8.09
C ILE A 151 12.87 4.57 7.23
N THR A 152 12.96 4.16 5.97
CA THR A 152 13.91 4.72 5.00
C THR A 152 13.76 6.24 4.86
N ALA A 153 12.56 6.74 4.60
CA ALA A 153 12.33 8.18 4.44
C ALA A 153 12.61 8.97 5.74
N PHE A 154 12.35 8.36 6.90
CA PHE A 154 12.61 8.96 8.20
C PHE A 154 14.12 9.10 8.47
N TYR A 155 14.89 8.04 8.25
CA TYR A 155 16.34 8.09 8.43
C TYR A 155 17.05 8.88 7.34
N ASP A 156 16.54 8.90 6.10
CA ASP A 156 17.01 9.82 5.06
C ASP A 156 16.83 11.28 5.47
N ARG A 157 15.72 11.60 6.16
CA ARG A 157 15.46 12.93 6.70
C ARG A 157 16.42 13.28 7.83
N LEU A 158 16.66 12.37 8.78
CA LEU A 158 17.66 12.55 9.84
C LEU A 158 19.07 12.73 9.26
N ALA A 159 19.45 11.91 8.28
CA ALA A 159 20.72 12.00 7.58
C ALA A 159 20.85 13.35 6.85
N ALA A 160 19.81 13.82 6.17
CA ALA A 160 19.82 15.13 5.52
C ALA A 160 19.91 16.30 6.53
N GLN A 161 19.30 16.18 7.72
CA GLN A 161 19.48 17.15 8.81
C GLN A 161 20.94 17.17 9.28
N ARG A 162 21.54 16.00 9.49
CA ARG A 162 22.93 15.90 9.94
C ARG A 162 23.91 16.39 8.87
N GLN A 163 23.65 16.09 7.60
CA GLN A 163 24.44 16.59 6.47
C GLN A 163 24.37 18.13 6.35
N MET A 164 23.20 18.72 6.61
CA MET A 164 23.05 20.18 6.66
C MET A 164 23.88 20.79 7.81
N GLN A 165 23.93 20.14 8.98
CA GLN A 165 24.79 20.58 10.09
C GLN A 165 26.27 20.49 9.73
N VAL A 166 26.71 19.38 9.15
CA VAL A 166 28.08 19.19 8.65
C VAL A 166 28.46 20.28 7.63
N ALA A 167 27.56 20.59 6.69
CA ALA A 167 27.78 21.65 5.71
C ALA A 167 27.83 23.05 6.34
N GLN A 168 27.04 23.28 7.41
CA GLN A 168 27.07 24.53 8.16
C GLN A 168 28.40 24.70 8.91
N GLU A 169 28.84 23.67 9.63
CA GLU A 169 30.14 23.63 10.33
C GLU A 169 31.31 23.86 9.35
N SER A 170 31.21 23.31 8.13
CA SER A 170 32.17 23.51 7.05
C SER A 170 32.19 24.94 6.54
N ALA A 171 31.03 25.53 6.24
CA ALA A 171 30.91 26.90 5.79
C ALA A 171 31.44 27.90 6.84
N ASP A 172 31.09 27.71 8.11
CA ASP A 172 31.56 28.57 9.21
C ASP A 172 33.08 28.48 9.39
N THR A 173 33.64 27.27 9.27
CA THR A 173 35.09 27.06 9.35
C THR A 173 35.81 27.67 8.14
N ALA A 174 35.28 27.49 6.93
CA ALA A 174 35.86 28.06 5.72
C ALA A 174 35.84 29.60 5.74
N LEU A 175 34.77 30.22 6.25
CA LEU A 175 34.67 31.67 6.43
C LEU A 175 35.73 32.21 7.40
N ARG A 176 35.90 31.56 8.56
CA ARG A 176 36.94 31.94 9.54
C ARG A 176 38.34 31.82 8.94
N SER A 177 38.60 30.71 8.23
CA SER A 177 39.88 30.46 7.56
C SER A 177 40.16 31.49 6.46
N ALA A 178 39.14 31.92 5.69
CA ALA A 178 39.26 32.95 4.69
C ALA A 178 39.54 34.35 5.27
N ASP A 179 38.88 34.72 6.37
CA ASP A 179 39.15 35.98 7.08
C ASP A 179 40.60 36.02 7.62
N MET A 180 41.09 34.91 8.17
CA MET A 180 42.47 34.79 8.62
C MET A 180 43.48 34.91 7.47
N ALA A 181 43.20 34.29 6.33
CA ALA A 181 44.03 34.39 5.14
C ALA A 181 44.06 35.83 4.60
N ASP A 182 42.92 36.52 4.54
CA ASP A 182 42.85 37.92 4.09
C ASP A 182 43.68 38.85 4.99
N LYS A 183 43.56 38.70 6.32
CA LYS A 183 44.36 39.47 7.30
C LYS A 183 45.87 39.25 7.11
N ARG A 184 46.30 38.01 6.89
CA ARG A 184 47.72 37.69 6.67
C ARG A 184 48.23 38.19 5.32
N ALA A 185 47.41 38.16 4.28
CA ALA A 185 47.78 38.68 2.97
C ALA A 185 47.98 40.21 3.03
N ARG A 186 47.08 40.93 3.72
CA ARG A 186 47.24 42.38 3.98
C ARG A 186 48.48 42.71 4.79
N ALA A 187 48.87 41.84 5.72
CA ALA A 187 50.11 41.94 6.48
C ALA A 187 51.37 41.49 5.71
N GLY A 188 51.23 41.12 4.43
CA GLY A 188 52.33 40.64 3.59
C GLY A 188 52.91 39.28 4.01
N LYS A 189 52.19 38.50 4.83
CA LYS A 189 52.64 37.22 5.39
C LYS A 189 52.28 36.00 4.54
N ILE A 190 51.36 36.15 3.58
CA ILE A 190 51.01 35.15 2.57
C ILE A 190 50.72 35.84 1.22
N SER A 191 50.66 35.08 0.13
CA SER A 191 50.37 35.63 -1.20
C SER A 191 48.89 36.05 -1.37
N PRO A 192 48.58 37.05 -2.22
CA PRO A 192 47.20 37.36 -2.61
C PRO A 192 46.46 36.18 -3.25
N VAL A 193 47.20 35.28 -3.91
CA VAL A 193 46.66 34.06 -4.52
C VAL A 193 46.14 33.12 -3.44
N GLU A 194 46.85 32.95 -2.33
CA GLU A 194 46.38 32.13 -1.20
C GLU A 194 45.11 32.71 -0.55
N SER A 195 45.04 34.03 -0.33
CA SER A 195 43.81 34.68 0.14
C SER A 195 42.63 34.47 -0.82
N THR A 196 42.89 34.57 -2.13
CA THR A 196 41.86 34.33 -3.15
C THR A 196 41.35 32.89 -3.11
N LYS A 197 42.25 31.90 -3.01
CA LYS A 197 41.88 30.48 -2.85
C LYS A 197 41.03 30.24 -1.60
N ALA A 198 41.37 30.90 -0.49
CA ALA A 198 40.59 30.81 0.74
C ALA A 198 39.17 31.34 0.58
N ARG A 199 39.02 32.47 -0.13
CA ARG A 199 37.71 33.05 -0.45
C ARG A 199 36.87 32.14 -1.34
N VAL A 200 37.48 31.51 -2.34
CA VAL A 200 36.81 30.52 -3.22
C VAL A 200 36.32 29.34 -2.39
N ALA A 201 37.16 28.76 -1.53
CA ALA A 201 36.77 27.65 -0.67
C ALA A 201 35.59 28.00 0.28
N ALA A 202 35.56 29.22 0.81
CA ALA A 202 34.44 29.70 1.61
C ALA A 202 33.14 29.83 0.80
N ALA A 203 33.23 30.34 -0.44
CA ALA A 203 32.07 30.42 -1.33
C ALA A 203 31.55 29.02 -1.70
N ASP A 204 32.43 28.07 -2.02
CA ASP A 204 32.07 26.69 -2.32
C ASP A 204 31.35 26.02 -1.13
N ALA A 205 31.84 26.24 0.10
CA ALA A 205 31.21 25.70 1.30
C ALA A 205 29.82 26.32 1.56
N GLN A 206 29.61 27.60 1.26
CA GLN A 206 28.29 28.22 1.33
C GLN A 206 27.31 27.66 0.29
N ILE A 207 27.78 27.38 -0.94
CA ILE A 207 26.97 26.72 -1.98
C ILE A 207 26.59 25.29 -1.54
N ALA A 208 27.53 24.55 -0.95
CA ALA A 208 27.27 23.22 -0.41
C ALA A 208 26.22 23.25 0.72
N LEU A 209 26.28 24.24 1.62
CA LEU A 209 25.28 24.45 2.66
C LEU A 209 23.89 24.77 2.08
N ALA A 210 23.80 25.65 1.09
CA ALA A 210 22.53 25.93 0.42
C ALA A 210 21.94 24.67 -0.22
N THR A 211 22.78 23.84 -0.84
CA THR A 211 22.38 22.54 -1.41
C THR A 211 21.89 21.58 -0.33
N ALA A 212 22.60 21.45 0.79
CA ALA A 212 22.21 20.58 1.90
C ALA A 212 20.89 21.01 2.56
N ARG A 213 20.63 22.32 2.65
CA ARG A 213 19.33 22.86 3.11
C ARG A 213 18.19 22.43 2.18
N THR A 214 18.38 22.53 0.87
CA THR A 214 17.38 22.07 -0.11
C THR A 214 17.13 20.56 0.02
N GLN A 215 18.19 19.75 0.16
CA GLN A 215 18.04 18.29 0.34
C GLN A 215 17.31 17.94 1.64
N ALA A 216 17.57 18.68 2.73
CA ALA A 216 16.88 18.54 4.00
C ALA A 216 15.36 18.81 3.85
N THR A 217 14.97 19.83 3.08
CA THR A 217 13.56 20.12 2.75
C THR A 217 12.94 19.03 1.88
N LEU A 218 13.64 18.58 0.83
CA LEU A 218 13.14 17.51 -0.04
C LEU A 218 12.95 16.18 0.71
N ALA A 219 13.84 15.84 1.64
CA ALA A 219 13.69 14.65 2.47
C ALA A 219 12.45 14.71 3.36
N LEU A 220 12.06 15.90 3.85
CA LEU A 220 10.83 16.08 4.61
C LEU A 220 9.59 15.87 3.72
N GLU A 221 9.60 16.40 2.48
CA GLU A 221 8.51 16.18 1.54
C GLU A 221 8.38 14.71 1.12
N LYS A 222 9.50 13.99 0.96
CA LYS A 222 9.49 12.53 0.75
C LYS A 222 8.84 11.79 1.93
N LEU A 223 9.18 12.15 3.17
CA LEU A 223 8.56 11.57 4.36
C LEU A 223 7.06 11.88 4.43
N ALA A 224 6.65 13.11 4.13
CA ALA A 224 5.23 13.49 4.07
C ALA A 224 4.47 12.70 2.99
N ASN A 225 5.10 12.45 1.83
CA ASN A 225 4.51 11.64 0.77
C ASN A 225 4.32 10.18 1.19
N VAL A 226 5.35 9.56 1.76
CA VAL A 226 5.30 8.14 2.15
C VAL A 226 4.36 7.89 3.33
N THR A 227 4.28 8.82 4.29
CA THR A 227 3.28 8.74 5.37
C THR A 227 1.86 9.04 4.86
N GLY A 228 1.72 9.76 3.75
CA GLY A 228 0.44 10.09 3.16
C GLY A 228 -0.35 11.14 3.95
N SER A 229 0.30 11.91 4.84
CA SER A 229 -0.33 12.99 5.59
C SER A 229 0.48 14.30 5.48
N PRO A 230 -0.20 15.45 5.26
CA PRO A 230 0.43 16.76 5.37
C PRO A 230 0.86 17.10 6.81
N ASP A 231 0.38 16.40 7.83
CA ASP A 231 0.67 16.68 9.25
C ASP A 231 2.15 16.49 9.63
N VAL A 232 2.91 15.82 8.76
CA VAL A 232 4.38 15.73 8.86
C VAL A 232 5.04 17.09 8.58
N ARG A 233 4.42 17.94 7.76
CA ARG A 233 4.95 19.27 7.42
C ARG A 233 4.91 20.18 8.64
N GLY A 234 5.98 20.94 8.84
CA GLY A 234 6.11 21.86 9.98
C GLY A 234 6.53 21.20 11.30
N ARG A 235 6.66 19.86 11.36
CA ARG A 235 7.23 19.15 12.50
C ARG A 235 8.74 18.96 12.34
N THR A 236 9.44 18.97 13.47
CA THR A 236 10.87 18.69 13.54
C THR A 236 11.08 17.19 13.73
N VAL A 237 11.72 16.54 12.77
CA VAL A 237 12.05 15.11 12.89
C VAL A 237 13.16 14.93 13.92
N THR A 238 12.94 14.04 14.87
CA THR A 238 13.84 13.77 15.99
C THR A 238 14.08 12.27 16.13
N GLY A 239 15.34 11.87 16.25
CA GLY A 239 15.74 10.49 16.46
C GLY A 239 17.26 10.39 16.51
N ASP A 240 17.76 9.24 16.95
CA ASP A 240 19.18 8.94 16.98
C ASP A 240 19.57 8.21 15.69
N LEU A 241 20.39 8.86 14.86
CA LEU A 241 20.92 8.28 13.63
C LEU A 241 22.04 7.28 13.91
N ASP A 242 22.79 7.48 15.01
CA ASP A 242 23.91 6.64 15.44
C ASP A 242 23.45 5.35 16.13
N ALA A 243 22.21 5.30 16.61
CA ALA A 243 21.60 4.11 17.21
C ALA A 243 21.22 3.06 16.16
N LEU A 244 22.18 2.24 15.77
CA LEU A 244 21.98 1.13 14.83
C LEU A 244 21.35 -0.09 15.55
N PRO A 245 20.25 -0.66 15.03
CA PRO A 245 19.57 -1.80 15.65
C PRO A 245 20.39 -3.10 15.57
N GLU A 246 20.26 -3.99 16.54
CA GLU A 246 20.85 -5.33 16.38
C GLU A 246 20.01 -6.18 15.42
N ILE A 247 20.68 -6.96 14.58
CA ILE A 247 20.03 -7.89 13.66
C ILE A 247 20.37 -9.34 14.01
N GLU A 248 19.40 -10.23 13.77
CA GLU A 248 19.59 -11.67 13.92
C GLU A 248 20.58 -12.21 12.86
N PRO A 249 21.22 -13.37 13.12
CA PRO A 249 22.02 -14.06 12.12
C PRO A 249 21.19 -14.40 10.86
N LEU A 250 21.84 -14.36 9.70
CA LEU A 250 21.19 -14.60 8.40
C LEU A 250 20.40 -15.92 8.37
N SER A 251 20.93 -16.99 8.98
CA SER A 251 20.27 -18.30 9.04
C SER A 251 18.92 -18.25 9.79
N SER A 252 18.82 -17.47 10.87
CA SER A 252 17.57 -17.26 11.61
C SER A 252 16.54 -16.55 10.72
N LEU A 253 16.94 -15.47 10.05
CA LEU A 253 16.07 -14.70 9.17
C LEU A 253 15.60 -15.53 7.96
N GLN A 254 16.48 -16.35 7.38
CA GLN A 254 16.14 -17.26 6.29
C GLN A 254 15.09 -18.30 6.70
N SER A 255 15.14 -18.81 7.93
CA SER A 255 14.14 -19.78 8.42
C SER A 255 12.73 -19.19 8.53
N ARG A 256 12.62 -17.87 8.70
CA ARG A 256 11.34 -17.14 8.80
C ARG A 256 10.81 -16.69 7.44
N LEU A 257 11.64 -16.74 6.40
CA LEU A 257 11.30 -16.23 5.08
C LEU A 257 10.18 -17.06 4.42
N ASP A 258 10.13 -18.35 4.70
CA ASP A 258 9.09 -19.25 4.17
C ASP A 258 7.69 -18.87 4.68
N GLU A 259 7.59 -18.23 5.86
CA GLU A 259 6.34 -17.71 6.47
C GLU A 259 6.12 -16.21 6.20
N SER A 260 7.02 -15.58 5.43
CA SER A 260 6.90 -14.16 5.08
C SER A 260 5.59 -13.89 4.31
N PRO A 261 5.02 -12.68 4.39
CA PRO A 261 3.82 -12.31 3.65
C PRO A 261 3.93 -12.56 2.14
N LEU A 262 5.09 -12.30 1.54
CA LEU A 262 5.32 -12.52 0.11
C LEU A 262 5.34 -14.02 -0.23
N SER A 263 5.99 -14.84 0.60
CA SER A 263 5.97 -16.30 0.46
C SER A 263 4.55 -16.87 0.64
N ARG A 264 3.82 -16.45 1.68
CA ARG A 264 2.43 -16.85 1.92
C ARG A 264 1.50 -16.46 0.77
N ALA A 265 1.70 -15.28 0.18
CA ALA A 265 0.93 -14.85 -0.99
C ALA A 265 1.17 -15.74 -2.21
N ALA A 266 2.44 -16.07 -2.49
CA ALA A 266 2.81 -16.98 -3.59
C ALA A 266 2.28 -18.41 -3.36
N GLN A 267 2.39 -18.94 -2.15
CA GLN A 267 1.82 -20.25 -1.79
C GLN A 267 0.30 -20.28 -1.93
N ALA A 268 -0.39 -19.23 -1.48
CA ALA A 268 -1.84 -19.11 -1.64
C ALA A 268 -2.25 -19.04 -3.12
N GLU A 269 -1.44 -18.45 -3.98
CA GLU A 269 -1.68 -18.41 -5.43
C GLU A 269 -1.53 -19.79 -6.10
N VAL A 270 -0.56 -20.60 -5.66
CA VAL A 270 -0.45 -22.02 -6.07
C VAL A 270 -1.71 -22.78 -5.68
N LEU A 271 -2.17 -22.64 -4.44
CA LEU A 271 -3.40 -23.29 -3.96
C LEU A 271 -4.64 -22.82 -4.75
N ARG A 272 -4.74 -21.52 -5.03
CA ARG A 272 -5.81 -20.93 -5.84
C ARG A 272 -5.82 -21.49 -7.27
N SER A 273 -4.65 -21.59 -7.89
CA SER A 273 -4.49 -22.13 -9.24
C SER A 273 -4.87 -23.61 -9.31
N ASN A 274 -4.49 -24.41 -8.32
CA ASN A 274 -4.93 -25.80 -8.19
C ASN A 274 -6.46 -25.92 -7.98
N ALA A 275 -7.06 -25.01 -7.21
CA ALA A 275 -8.52 -24.97 -7.04
C ALA A 275 -9.24 -24.61 -8.35
N LEU A 276 -8.67 -23.77 -9.22
CA LEU A 276 -9.23 -23.47 -10.54
C LEU A 276 -9.28 -24.71 -11.44
N VAL A 277 -8.27 -25.59 -11.38
CA VAL A 277 -8.33 -26.89 -12.07
C VAL A 277 -9.55 -27.69 -11.61
N SER A 278 -9.87 -27.65 -10.32
CA SER A 278 -11.04 -28.33 -9.76
C SER A 278 -12.36 -27.72 -10.24
N VAL A 279 -12.42 -26.40 -10.45
CA VAL A 279 -13.57 -25.72 -11.08
C VAL A 279 -13.77 -26.24 -12.50
N GLU A 280 -12.71 -26.28 -13.31
CA GLU A 280 -12.82 -26.74 -14.71
C GLU A 280 -13.13 -28.23 -14.81
N LYS A 281 -12.65 -29.05 -13.87
CA LYS A 281 -13.05 -30.46 -13.75
C LYS A 281 -14.54 -30.61 -13.38
N ALA A 282 -15.03 -29.82 -12.42
CA ALA A 282 -16.43 -29.84 -12.00
C ALA A 282 -17.39 -29.40 -13.13
N ARG A 283 -16.96 -28.48 -14.01
CA ARG A 283 -17.72 -28.04 -15.19
C ARG A 283 -18.03 -29.16 -16.20
N ARG A 284 -17.29 -30.28 -16.16
CA ARG A 284 -17.59 -31.46 -17.01
C ARG A 284 -18.93 -32.12 -16.67
N ILE A 285 -19.41 -31.97 -15.43
CA ILE A 285 -20.65 -32.56 -15.00
C ILE A 285 -21.78 -31.57 -15.35
N PRO A 286 -22.74 -31.93 -16.21
CA PRO A 286 -23.82 -31.02 -16.59
C PRO A 286 -24.73 -30.72 -15.40
N ASP A 287 -25.29 -29.51 -15.37
CA ASP A 287 -26.29 -29.13 -14.38
C ASP A 287 -27.67 -29.63 -14.80
N ILE A 288 -28.55 -29.89 -13.84
CA ILE A 288 -29.93 -30.32 -14.11
C ILE A 288 -30.86 -29.16 -13.81
N THR A 289 -31.72 -28.80 -14.75
CA THR A 289 -32.77 -27.80 -14.53
C THR A 289 -34.10 -28.50 -14.34
N ILE A 290 -34.76 -28.23 -13.22
CA ILE A 290 -36.13 -28.69 -12.95
C ILE A 290 -37.07 -27.53 -13.22
N SER A 291 -38.13 -27.77 -13.97
CA SER A 291 -39.17 -26.79 -14.24
C SER A 291 -40.53 -27.27 -13.75
N ALA A 292 -41.31 -26.35 -13.21
CA ALA A 292 -42.68 -26.61 -12.79
C ALA A 292 -43.54 -25.38 -13.06
N GLY A 293 -44.79 -25.59 -13.46
CA GLY A 293 -45.70 -24.50 -13.72
C GLY A 293 -47.04 -24.91 -14.30
N MET A 294 -47.68 -23.97 -14.97
CA MET A 294 -49.02 -24.14 -15.52
C MET A 294 -49.08 -23.69 -16.97
N LYS A 295 -49.82 -24.44 -17.76
CA LYS A 295 -50.17 -24.13 -19.15
C LYS A 295 -51.68 -23.95 -19.22
N ARG A 296 -52.12 -22.80 -19.73
CA ARG A 296 -53.52 -22.52 -20.04
C ARG A 296 -53.69 -22.51 -21.56
N VAL A 297 -54.55 -23.38 -22.06
CA VAL A 297 -54.93 -23.44 -23.47
C VAL A 297 -56.36 -22.94 -23.59
N ILE A 298 -56.60 -21.98 -24.47
CA ILE A 298 -57.93 -21.48 -24.81
C ILE A 298 -58.19 -21.87 -26.25
N THR A 299 -59.07 -22.85 -26.47
CA THR A 299 -59.48 -23.29 -27.81
C THR A 299 -60.91 -22.83 -28.05
N SER A 300 -61.13 -21.99 -29.06
CA SER A 300 -62.46 -21.45 -29.41
C SER A 300 -63.21 -20.82 -28.21
N GLY A 301 -62.46 -20.17 -27.30
CA GLY A 301 -63.01 -19.48 -26.12
C GLY A 301 -63.17 -20.34 -24.86
N ILE A 302 -62.90 -21.65 -24.92
CA ILE A 302 -63.00 -22.56 -23.76
C ILE A 302 -61.62 -22.70 -23.10
N PRO A 303 -61.46 -22.32 -21.82
CA PRO A 303 -60.18 -22.43 -21.12
C PRO A 303 -59.95 -23.83 -20.53
N GLY A 304 -58.76 -24.39 -20.75
CA GLY A 304 -58.25 -25.59 -20.10
C GLY A 304 -56.92 -25.31 -19.40
N ASN A 305 -56.80 -25.68 -18.13
CA ASN A 305 -55.57 -25.55 -17.35
C ASN A 305 -54.88 -26.91 -17.23
N GLN A 306 -53.57 -26.95 -17.43
CA GLN A 306 -52.73 -28.13 -17.34
C GLN A 306 -51.51 -27.82 -16.48
N ALA A 307 -51.12 -28.75 -15.60
CA ALA A 307 -49.85 -28.66 -14.90
C ALA A 307 -48.71 -29.11 -15.84
N VAL A 308 -47.57 -28.44 -15.76
CA VAL A 308 -46.37 -28.80 -16.52
C VAL A 308 -45.22 -29.01 -15.54
N VAL A 309 -44.55 -30.15 -15.66
CA VAL A 309 -43.31 -30.46 -14.96
C VAL A 309 -42.30 -30.94 -15.98
N GLY A 310 -41.07 -30.45 -15.92
CA GLY A 310 -40.00 -30.78 -16.84
C GLY A 310 -38.67 -30.95 -16.14
N VAL A 311 -37.80 -31.73 -16.76
CA VAL A 311 -36.39 -31.85 -16.39
C VAL A 311 -35.57 -31.64 -17.66
N SER A 312 -34.61 -30.72 -17.60
CA SER A 312 -33.68 -30.43 -18.70
C SER A 312 -32.26 -30.78 -18.26
N ILE A 313 -31.58 -31.59 -19.07
CA ILE A 313 -30.21 -32.04 -18.83
C ILE A 313 -29.41 -31.77 -20.12
N PRO A 314 -28.43 -30.85 -20.09
CA PRO A 314 -27.58 -30.61 -21.25
C PRO A 314 -26.63 -31.80 -21.47
N LEU A 315 -26.49 -32.24 -22.72
CA LEU A 315 -25.61 -33.34 -23.12
C LEU A 315 -24.35 -32.79 -23.81
N PRO A 316 -23.18 -32.76 -23.12
CA PRO A 316 -21.95 -32.19 -23.68
C PRO A 316 -21.30 -33.14 -24.69
N LEU A 317 -21.78 -33.16 -25.93
CA LEU A 317 -21.25 -34.04 -26.99
C LEU A 317 -20.00 -33.48 -27.68
N PHE A 318 -19.94 -32.17 -27.88
CA PHE A 318 -18.85 -31.52 -28.62
C PHE A 318 -17.83 -30.85 -27.69
N ASP A 319 -18.32 -30.13 -26.69
CA ASP A 319 -17.49 -29.47 -25.69
C ASP A 319 -17.54 -30.23 -24.37
N THR A 320 -16.42 -30.88 -24.04
CA THR A 320 -16.23 -31.62 -22.78
C THR A 320 -15.31 -30.88 -21.80
N ASN A 321 -15.07 -29.59 -22.04
CA ASN A 321 -14.20 -28.70 -21.26
C ASN A 321 -12.72 -29.13 -21.18
N LYS A 322 -12.25 -30.00 -22.10
CA LYS A 322 -10.87 -30.54 -22.07
C LYS A 322 -9.81 -29.44 -22.23
N GLY A 323 -10.06 -28.45 -23.08
CA GLY A 323 -9.14 -27.33 -23.32
C GLY A 323 -8.95 -26.46 -22.08
N ALA A 324 -10.05 -26.06 -21.42
CA ALA A 324 -9.99 -25.25 -20.20
C ALA A 324 -9.30 -25.99 -19.04
N ILE A 325 -9.47 -27.32 -18.94
CA ILE A 325 -8.75 -28.13 -17.94
C ILE A 325 -7.24 -28.15 -18.23
N LEU A 326 -6.85 -28.30 -19.50
CA LEU A 326 -5.44 -28.29 -19.89
C LEU A 326 -4.80 -26.93 -19.57
N GLU A 327 -5.47 -25.84 -19.94
CA GLU A 327 -5.04 -24.48 -19.62
C GLU A 327 -4.90 -24.27 -18.11
N ALA A 328 -5.94 -24.61 -17.33
CA ALA A 328 -5.90 -24.46 -15.87
C ALA A 328 -4.78 -25.30 -15.24
N SER A 329 -4.49 -26.50 -15.77
CA SER A 329 -3.44 -27.37 -15.26
C SER A 329 -2.05 -26.77 -15.48
N HIS A 330 -1.77 -26.26 -16.69
CA HIS A 330 -0.50 -25.58 -16.96
C HIS A 330 -0.36 -24.25 -16.22
N ASN A 331 -1.47 -23.53 -15.98
CA ASN A 331 -1.44 -22.34 -15.11
C ASN A 331 -1.09 -22.70 -13.66
N ALA A 332 -1.51 -23.87 -13.14
CA ALA A 332 -1.12 -24.33 -11.82
C ALA A 332 0.35 -24.79 -11.76
N GLU A 333 0.86 -25.44 -12.81
CA GLU A 333 2.29 -25.75 -12.95
C GLU A 333 3.13 -24.46 -12.98
N LYS A 334 2.70 -23.47 -13.77
CA LYS A 334 3.33 -22.14 -13.81
C LYS A 334 3.35 -21.49 -12.42
N ALA A 335 2.24 -21.47 -11.70
CA ALA A 335 2.19 -20.88 -10.35
C ALA A 335 3.18 -21.54 -9.39
N SER A 336 3.42 -22.85 -9.53
CA SER A 336 4.41 -23.57 -8.72
C SER A 336 5.85 -23.15 -9.07
N ALA A 337 6.16 -23.00 -10.36
CA ALA A 337 7.45 -22.48 -10.79
C ALA A 337 7.67 -21.00 -10.39
N ASP A 338 6.61 -20.19 -10.42
CA ASP A 338 6.64 -18.80 -9.96
C ASP A 338 6.94 -18.72 -8.45
N LEU A 339 6.40 -19.64 -7.63
CA LEU A 339 6.73 -19.76 -6.20
C LEU A 339 8.20 -20.11 -5.97
N ASP A 340 8.76 -21.06 -6.71
CA ASP A 340 10.17 -21.44 -6.59
C ASP A 340 11.09 -20.25 -6.95
N SER A 341 10.76 -19.55 -8.03
CA SER A 341 11.48 -18.35 -8.48
C SER A 341 11.41 -17.23 -7.44
N GLU A 342 10.22 -16.93 -6.90
CA GLU A 342 10.04 -15.89 -5.89
C GLU A 342 10.76 -16.25 -4.58
N THR A 343 10.75 -17.52 -4.17
CA THR A 343 11.49 -18.00 -3.00
C THR A 343 12.99 -17.79 -3.16
N ALA A 344 13.55 -18.15 -4.32
CA ALA A 344 14.96 -17.93 -4.63
C ALA A 344 15.32 -16.44 -4.63
N ARG A 345 14.46 -15.60 -5.22
CA ARG A 345 14.61 -14.15 -5.25
C ARG A 345 14.59 -13.54 -3.85
N LEU A 346 13.62 -13.91 -3.01
CA LEU A 346 13.52 -13.40 -1.63
C LEU A 346 14.74 -13.79 -0.80
N ARG A 347 15.27 -15.01 -0.97
CA ARG A 347 16.51 -15.45 -0.28
C ARG A 347 17.72 -14.62 -0.71
N LEU A 348 17.83 -14.30 -1.99
CA LEU A 348 18.89 -13.43 -2.52
C LEU A 348 18.75 -12.00 -2.00
N GLU A 349 17.56 -11.40 -2.06
CA GLU A 349 17.29 -10.05 -1.56
C GLU A 349 17.62 -9.95 -0.04
N LEU A 350 17.29 -10.99 0.73
CA LEU A 350 17.59 -11.05 2.16
C LEU A 350 19.10 -11.11 2.40
N ALA A 351 19.83 -11.97 1.68
CA ALA A 351 21.28 -12.07 1.81
C ALA A 351 21.99 -10.76 1.43
N GLN A 352 21.52 -10.08 0.38
CA GLN A 352 22.05 -8.78 -0.04
C GLN A 352 21.79 -7.70 1.02
N SER A 353 20.55 -7.62 1.53
CA SER A 353 20.19 -6.62 2.56
C SER A 353 20.95 -6.86 3.86
N TRP A 354 21.09 -8.13 4.27
CA TRP A 354 21.88 -8.51 5.43
C TRP A 354 23.36 -8.15 5.28
N SER A 355 23.98 -8.48 4.14
CA SER A 355 25.38 -8.14 3.88
C SER A 355 25.59 -6.63 3.79
N SER A 356 24.65 -5.90 3.18
CA SER A 356 24.69 -4.43 3.12
C SER A 356 24.61 -3.83 4.52
N TYR A 357 23.79 -4.40 5.41
CA TYR A 357 23.70 -3.97 6.80
C TYR A 357 25.03 -4.16 7.53
N GLU A 358 25.56 -5.38 7.56
CA GLU A 358 26.83 -5.71 8.24
C GLU A 358 27.98 -4.83 7.77
N ASN A 359 28.13 -4.67 6.44
CA ASN A 359 29.18 -3.82 5.86
C ASN A 359 29.02 -2.36 6.30
N ALA A 360 27.79 -1.83 6.28
CA ALA A 360 27.53 -0.46 6.71
C ALA A 360 27.79 -0.26 8.21
N VAL A 361 27.43 -1.23 9.06
CA VAL A 361 27.73 -1.17 10.50
C VAL A 361 29.25 -1.15 10.74
N GLN A 362 30.00 -2.03 10.06
CA GLN A 362 31.45 -2.09 10.20
C GLN A 362 32.13 -0.80 9.70
N GLU A 363 31.71 -0.29 8.54
CA GLU A 363 32.23 0.96 7.99
C GLU A 363 31.89 2.16 8.90
N ALA A 364 30.68 2.22 9.45
CA ALA A 364 30.29 3.26 10.40
C ALA A 364 31.19 3.25 11.65
N ARG A 365 31.48 2.06 12.21
CA ARG A 365 32.38 1.93 13.37
C ARG A 365 33.79 2.44 13.05
N GLN A 366 34.38 2.00 11.94
CA GLN A 366 35.73 2.45 11.53
C GLN A 366 35.78 3.97 11.30
N LEU A 367 34.75 4.55 10.66
CA LEU A 367 34.67 5.99 10.47
C LEU A 367 34.56 6.74 11.81
N LYS A 368 33.72 6.25 12.72
CA LYS A 368 33.46 6.86 14.03
C LYS A 368 34.67 6.82 14.95
N ASP A 369 35.31 5.65 15.04
CA ASP A 369 36.30 5.34 16.08
C ASP A 369 37.73 5.69 15.63
N ASP A 370 38.04 5.55 14.34
CA ASP A 370 39.40 5.74 13.82
C ASP A 370 39.53 7.01 12.96
N VAL A 371 38.71 7.13 11.91
CA VAL A 371 38.91 8.16 10.86
C VAL A 371 38.52 9.56 11.33
N LEU A 372 37.33 9.72 11.92
CA LEU A 372 36.82 11.03 12.32
C LEU A 372 37.64 11.68 13.45
N PRO A 373 38.06 10.96 14.51
CA PRO A 373 38.91 11.54 15.54
C PRO A 373 40.27 11.99 14.98
N ALA A 374 40.92 11.15 14.17
CA ALA A 374 42.21 11.49 13.55
C ALA A 374 42.10 12.70 12.61
N ALA A 375 41.05 12.76 11.78
CA ALA A 375 40.81 13.88 10.88
C ALA A 375 40.53 15.19 11.64
N ARG A 376 39.76 15.14 12.74
CA ARG A 376 39.52 16.31 13.61
C ARG A 376 40.81 16.81 14.23
N GLN A 377 41.60 15.93 14.83
CA GLN A 377 42.87 16.29 15.46
C GLN A 377 43.85 16.88 14.44
N THR A 378 43.89 16.33 13.22
CA THR A 378 44.71 16.85 12.12
C THR A 378 44.29 18.26 11.73
N LEU A 379 43.00 18.51 11.53
CA LEU A 379 42.50 19.85 11.21
C LEU A 379 42.83 20.85 12.32
N GLU A 380 42.63 20.49 13.59
CA GLU A 380 42.96 21.36 14.73
C GLU A 380 44.46 21.68 14.84
N ALA A 381 45.33 20.71 14.55
CA ALA A 381 46.77 20.92 14.52
C ALA A 381 47.18 21.82 13.34
N MET A 382 46.61 21.59 12.15
CA MET A 382 46.89 22.39 10.94
C MET A 382 46.40 23.82 11.10
N LEU A 383 45.22 24.05 11.67
CA LEU A 383 44.70 25.39 11.97
C LEU A 383 45.62 26.16 12.92
N ARG A 384 46.07 25.52 14.01
CA ARG A 384 47.03 26.12 14.96
C ARG A 384 48.38 26.40 14.30
N GLY A 385 48.92 25.44 13.55
CA GLY A 385 50.19 25.65 12.85
C GLY A 385 50.11 26.71 11.76
N PHE A 386 48.97 26.83 11.04
CA PHE A 386 48.73 27.93 10.10
C PHE A 386 48.72 29.28 10.82
N GLN A 387 48.04 29.41 11.96
CA GLN A 387 48.08 30.63 12.79
C GLN A 387 49.52 31.03 13.15
N LEU A 388 50.34 30.05 13.51
CA LEU A 388 51.75 30.23 13.85
C LEU A 388 52.69 30.35 12.63
N GLY A 389 52.16 30.26 11.40
CA GLY A 389 52.93 30.32 10.15
C GLY A 389 53.81 29.09 9.88
N LYS A 390 53.50 27.95 10.49
CA LYS A 390 54.18 26.66 10.33
C LYS A 390 53.62 25.81 9.19
N PHE A 391 52.36 26.02 8.82
CA PHE A 391 51.71 25.36 7.67
C PHE A 391 51.14 26.41 6.72
N SER A 392 50.99 26.01 5.45
CA SER A 392 50.34 26.78 4.40
C SER A 392 48.81 26.68 4.49
N PHE A 393 48.11 27.61 3.83
CA PHE A 393 46.65 27.55 3.77
C PHE A 393 46.13 26.32 3.01
N LEU A 394 46.88 25.82 2.03
CA LEU A 394 46.49 24.64 1.25
C LEU A 394 46.43 23.37 2.11
N GLU A 395 47.37 23.21 3.04
CA GLU A 395 47.38 22.07 3.98
C GLU A 395 46.18 22.13 4.93
N VAL A 396 45.78 23.33 5.38
CA VAL A 396 44.55 23.51 6.16
C VAL A 396 43.32 23.13 5.34
N LEU A 397 43.25 23.59 4.09
CA LEU A 397 42.12 23.29 3.21
C LEU A 397 41.98 21.79 2.93
N ASP A 398 43.10 21.08 2.75
CA ASP A 398 43.12 19.64 2.53
C ASP A 398 42.67 18.86 3.78
N ALA A 399 43.17 19.23 4.96
CA ALA A 399 42.72 18.66 6.23
C ALA A 399 41.22 18.93 6.48
N GLN A 400 40.74 20.14 6.13
CA GLN A 400 39.34 20.53 6.24
C GLN A 400 38.47 19.66 5.33
N ARG A 401 38.87 19.50 4.06
CA ARG A 401 38.18 18.65 3.09
C ARG A 401 38.11 17.21 3.57
N THR A 402 39.22 16.66 4.07
CA THR A 402 39.29 15.28 4.58
C THR A 402 38.31 15.05 5.72
N LEU A 403 38.26 15.95 6.71
CA LEU A 403 37.31 15.84 7.82
C LEU A 403 35.84 15.86 7.35
N PHE A 404 35.47 16.83 6.53
CA PHE A 404 34.07 16.97 6.11
C PHE A 404 33.63 15.88 5.13
N GLN A 405 34.54 15.34 4.30
CA GLN A 405 34.29 14.15 3.51
C GLN A 405 34.04 12.93 4.41
N GLY A 406 34.88 12.72 5.44
CA GLY A 406 34.66 11.65 6.41
C GLY A 406 33.33 11.78 7.16
N GLN A 407 32.97 12.99 7.59
CA GLN A 407 31.68 13.24 8.27
C GLN A 407 30.49 12.96 7.34
N SER A 408 30.57 13.40 6.09
CA SER A 408 29.51 13.17 5.10
C SER A 408 29.37 11.67 4.77
N GLN A 409 30.50 10.96 4.64
CA GLN A 409 30.51 9.51 4.44
C GLN A 409 29.90 8.79 5.63
N TYR A 410 30.27 9.16 6.86
CA TYR A 410 29.70 8.56 8.07
C TYR A 410 28.18 8.68 8.12
N VAL A 411 27.63 9.88 7.88
CA VAL A 411 26.18 10.12 7.82
C VAL A 411 25.51 9.26 6.74
N LYS A 412 26.13 9.17 5.57
CA LYS A 412 25.61 8.34 4.47
C LYS A 412 25.57 6.86 4.84
N VAL A 413 26.64 6.34 5.45
CA VAL A 413 26.75 4.94 5.86
C VAL A 413 25.70 4.59 6.93
N LEU A 414 25.46 5.48 7.90
CA LEU A 414 24.37 5.30 8.86
C LEU A 414 23.00 5.21 8.18
N SER A 415 22.73 6.08 7.20
CA SER A 415 21.49 6.04 6.41
C SER A 415 21.36 4.70 5.68
N THR A 416 22.43 4.23 5.04
CA THR A 416 22.47 2.92 4.35
C THR A 416 22.19 1.76 5.30
N ALA A 417 22.73 1.78 6.52
CA ALA A 417 22.46 0.75 7.52
C ALA A 417 20.97 0.72 7.92
N HIS A 418 20.36 1.88 8.19
CA HIS A 418 18.92 1.95 8.51
C HIS A 418 18.02 1.52 7.35
N GLN A 419 18.40 1.85 6.11
CA GLN A 419 17.70 1.37 4.90
C GLN A 419 17.79 -0.15 4.77
N ALA A 420 18.98 -0.72 4.89
CA ALA A 420 19.18 -2.17 4.83
C ALA A 420 18.41 -2.90 5.94
N TYR A 421 18.35 -2.33 7.15
CA TYR A 421 17.53 -2.84 8.25
C TYR A 421 16.03 -2.80 7.92
N ALA A 422 15.56 -1.69 7.33
CA ALA A 422 14.18 -1.56 6.89
C ALA A 422 13.82 -2.64 5.84
N ASP A 423 14.73 -2.90 4.90
CA ASP A 423 14.57 -3.92 3.86
C ASP A 423 14.56 -5.35 4.40
N ILE A 424 15.42 -5.67 5.38
CA ILE A 424 15.34 -6.95 6.10
C ILE A 424 13.96 -7.10 6.74
N GLY A 425 13.50 -6.06 7.45
CA GLY A 425 12.18 -6.03 8.08
C GLY A 425 11.02 -6.21 7.09
N ARG A 426 11.13 -5.63 5.90
CA ARG A 426 10.18 -5.81 4.78
C ARG A 426 10.11 -7.26 4.33
N LEU A 427 11.27 -7.87 4.08
CA LEU A 427 11.38 -9.24 3.54
C LEU A 427 10.83 -10.29 4.50
N ILE A 428 11.09 -10.16 5.80
CA ILE A 428 10.56 -11.07 6.83
C ILE A 428 9.12 -10.74 7.24
N GLY A 429 8.54 -9.64 6.73
CA GLY A 429 7.16 -9.26 6.99
C GLY A 429 6.89 -8.63 8.36
N THR A 430 7.82 -7.83 8.87
CA THR A 430 7.61 -7.13 10.14
C THR A 430 6.38 -6.23 10.03
N PRO A 431 5.37 -6.41 10.91
CA PRO A 431 4.10 -5.70 10.76
C PRO A 431 4.27 -4.20 10.98
N LEU A 432 3.46 -3.42 10.27
CA LEU A 432 3.26 -2.00 10.57
C LEU A 432 2.42 -1.91 11.85
N VAL A 433 3.08 -1.80 13.01
CA VAL A 433 2.38 -1.68 14.29
C VAL A 433 1.86 -0.26 14.44
N ALA A 434 0.53 -0.10 14.36
CA ALA A 434 -0.14 1.06 14.90
C ALA A 434 -0.33 0.82 16.41
N ASP A 435 0.53 1.46 17.21
CA ASP A 435 0.40 1.61 18.66
C ASP A 435 0.79 0.38 19.55
N ARG A 436 1.76 0.60 20.45
CA ARG A 436 2.17 -0.36 21.50
C ARG A 436 1.09 -0.59 22.56
N ALA A 437 -0.02 0.16 22.55
CA ALA A 437 -1.16 -0.08 23.44
C ALA A 437 -1.86 -1.44 23.22
N SER A 438 -1.66 -2.09 22.07
CA SER A 438 -2.31 -3.36 21.72
C SER A 438 -1.52 -4.60 22.14
N ALA A 439 -0.18 -4.50 22.25
CA ALA A 439 0.69 -5.64 22.54
C ALA A 439 0.61 -6.11 24.01
N THR A 440 0.10 -5.28 24.92
CA THR A 440 -0.05 -5.64 26.35
C THR A 440 -1.39 -6.35 26.63
N ARG A 441 -2.22 -6.62 25.62
CA ARG A 441 -3.50 -7.34 25.79
C ARG A 441 -3.48 -8.80 25.32
N LEU A 442 -2.31 -9.36 25.03
CA LEU A 442 -2.14 -10.76 24.64
C LEU A 442 -1.16 -11.53 25.54
N ASN A 443 -0.95 -11.08 26.78
CA ASN A 443 -0.38 -11.88 27.85
C ASN A 443 -1.38 -12.05 29.00
#